data_AF-A0A1H4UXL9-F1
#
_entry.id   AF-A0A1H4UXL9-F1
#
_cell.length_a   1.000
_cell.length_b   1.000
_cell.length_c   1.000
_cell.angle_alpha   90.00
_cell.angle_beta   90.00
_cell.angle_gamma   90.00
#
_symmetry.space_group_name_H-M   'P 1'
#
loop_
_entity.id
_entity.type
_entity.pdbx_description
1 polymer ?
#
loop_
_entity_poly.entity_id
_entity_poly.type
_entity_poly.pdbx_seq_one_letter_code
_entity_poly.pdbx_strand_id
1 'polypeptide(L)' 'MAAAKTTPCRILSACKLDGVGYAPNQVVEFPTVMLGPLKEHGLVDPNKASVEYCLKELGAVAVVHSAAEESDQA' A
#
# COMPACT_ATOMS: atom_id res chain seq x y z
N MET A 1 -0.31 20.83 10.79
CA MET A 1 0.77 20.00 10.22
C MET A 1 0.41 19.68 8.77
N ALA A 2 1.35 19.75 7.83
CA ALA A 2 1.08 19.35 6.45
C ALA A 2 0.84 17.84 6.41
N ALA A 3 -0.19 17.38 5.70
CA ALA A 3 -0.41 15.96 5.46
C ALA A 3 0.82 15.38 4.74
N ALA A 4 1.31 14.22 5.19
CA ALA A 4 2.40 13.55 4.52
C ALA A 4 1.99 13.24 3.07
N LYS A 5 2.88 13.50 2.11
CA LYS A 5 2.63 13.16 0.72
C LYS A 5 2.46 11.64 0.61
N THR A 6 1.32 11.20 0.09
CA THR A 6 1.08 9.77 -0.20
C THR A 6 1.35 9.47 -1.67
N THR A 7 1.60 8.21 -1.98
CA THR A 7 1.80 7.74 -3.35
C THR A 7 1.17 6.35 -3.50
N PRO A 8 0.30 6.14 -4.49
CA PRO A 8 -0.30 4.83 -4.74
C PRO A 8 0.76 3.85 -5.26
N CYS A 9 0.69 2.62 -4.78
CA CYS A 9 1.51 1.52 -5.27
C CYS A 9 0.73 0.21 -5.27
N ARG A 10 1.16 -0.73 -6.11
CA ARG A 10 0.62 -2.09 -6.15
C ARG A 10 1.33 -2.94 -5.10
N ILE A 11 0.59 -3.77 -4.37
CA ILE A 11 1.14 -4.83 -3.53
C ILE A 11 1.57 -6.01 -4.42
N LEU A 12 2.83 -6.42 -4.30
CA LEU A 12 3.40 -7.52 -5.09
C LEU A 12 3.24 -8.89 -4.41
N SER A 13 3.33 -8.91 -3.07
CA SER A 13 3.23 -10.12 -2.27
C SER A 13 2.37 -9.87 -1.04
N ALA A 14 1.67 -10.90 -0.57
CA ALA A 14 0.88 -10.82 0.65
C ALA A 14 1.79 -10.45 1.83
N CYS A 15 1.47 -9.38 2.54
CA CYS A 15 2.29 -8.87 3.64
C CYS A 15 1.43 -8.27 4.74
N LYS A 16 2.03 -8.09 5.93
CA LYS A 16 1.42 -7.39 7.05
C LYS A 16 2.29 -6.19 7.38
N LEU A 17 1.74 -4.99 7.29
CA LEU A 17 2.42 -3.72 7.59
C LEU A 17 1.59 -2.98 8.63
N ASP A 18 2.22 -2.61 9.75
CA ASP A 18 1.58 -1.87 10.85
C ASP A 18 0.25 -2.49 11.31
N GLY A 19 0.24 -3.81 11.45
CA GLY A 19 -0.95 -4.56 11.86
C GLY A 19 -1.95 -4.86 10.72
N VAL A 20 -1.85 -4.18 9.57
CA VAL A 20 -2.78 -4.33 8.44
C VAL A 20 -2.27 -5.36 7.44
N GLY A 21 -3.14 -6.32 7.10
CA GLY A 21 -2.88 -7.32 6.07
C GLY A 21 -3.19 -6.80 4.67
N TYR A 22 -2.26 -7.00 3.75
CA TYR A 22 -2.38 -6.64 2.35
C TYR A 22 -2.27 -7.88 1.45
N ALA A 23 -3.07 -7.92 0.41
CA ALA A 23 -3.09 -8.97 -0.60
C ALA A 23 -2.43 -8.52 -1.91
N PRO A 24 -1.85 -9.43 -2.71
CA PRO A 24 -1.31 -9.10 -4.02
C PRO A 24 -2.33 -8.39 -4.91
N ASN A 25 -1.86 -7.49 -5.76
CA ASN A 25 -2.65 -6.67 -6.69
C ASN A 25 -3.58 -5.64 -6.04
N GLN A 26 -3.59 -5.53 -4.71
CA GLN A 26 -4.20 -4.38 -4.06
C GLN A 26 -3.40 -3.12 -4.39
N VAL A 27 -4.11 -2.00 -4.50
CA VAL A 27 -3.52 -0.67 -4.66
C VAL A 27 -3.63 0.05 -3.34
N VAL A 28 -2.49 0.47 -2.80
CA VAL A 28 -2.41 1.11 -1.48
C VAL A 28 -1.65 2.42 -1.59
N GLU A 29 -2.21 3.48 -1.02
CA GLU A 29 -1.52 4.76 -0.84
C GLU A 29 -0.71 4.74 0.44
N PHE A 30 0.62 4.73 0.31
CA PHE A 30 1.54 4.87 1.44
C PHE A 30 2.15 6.26 1.47
N PRO A 31 2.61 6.74 2.64
CA PRO A 31 3.54 7.85 2.71
C PRO A 31 4.74 7.62 1.77
N THR A 32 5.08 8.60 0.93
CA THR A 32 6.14 8.44 -0.09
C THR A 32 7.47 7.98 0.53
N VAL A 33 7.76 8.38 1.76
CA VAL A 33 8.97 8.01 2.51
C VAL A 33 9.07 6.51 2.80
N MET A 34 7.96 5.79 2.88
CA MET A 34 7.94 4.34 3.15
C MET A 34 8.18 3.50 1.89
N LEU A 35 7.97 4.06 0.70
CA LEU A 35 8.00 3.29 -0.55
C LEU A 35 9.40 2.78 -0.92
N GLY A 36 10.47 3.48 -0.53
CA GLY A 36 11.85 3.07 -0.81
C GLY A 36 12.14 1.67 -0.23
N PRO A 37 12.10 1.53 1.11
CA PRO A 37 12.33 0.24 1.76
C PRO A 37 11.36 -0.85 1.27
N LEU A 38 10.06 -0.54 1.15
CA LEU A 38 9.06 -1.54 0.72
C LEU A 38 9.32 -2.05 -0.70
N LYS A 39 9.80 -1.19 -1.60
CA LYS A 39 10.18 -1.56 -2.96
C LYS A 39 11.46 -2.38 -2.97
N GLU A 40 12.47 -2.02 -2.17
CA GLU A 40 13.73 -2.76 -2.06
C GLU A 40 13.51 -4.19 -1.55
N HIS A 41 12.54 -4.38 -0.65
CA HIS A 41 12.12 -5.70 -0.18
C HIS A 41 11.19 -6.46 -1.15
N GLY A 42 10.85 -5.88 -2.31
CA GLY A 42 9.97 -6.50 -3.30
C GLY A 42 8.52 -6.65 -2.84
N LEU A 43 8.07 -5.83 -1.88
CA LEU A 43 6.71 -5.88 -1.34
C LEU A 43 5.73 -5.04 -2.16
N VAL A 44 6.20 -3.94 -2.75
CA VAL A 44 5.36 -3.01 -3.49
C VAL A 44 6.00 -2.57 -4.81
N ASP A 45 5.14 -2.18 -5.75
CA ASP A 45 5.54 -1.56 -7.02
C ASP A 45 4.82 -0.21 -7.21
N PRO A 46 5.54 0.92 -7.09
CA PRO A 46 4.99 2.26 -7.32
C PRO A 46 4.93 2.65 -8.80
N ASN A 47 5.24 1.75 -9.74
CA ASN A 47 5.15 2.04 -11.16
C ASN A 47 3.70 2.38 -11.56
N LYS A 48 3.53 3.53 -12.24
CA LYS A 48 2.24 4.02 -12.70
C LYS A 48 1.49 2.98 -13.55
N ALA A 49 2.16 2.29 -14.46
CA ALA A 49 1.53 1.30 -15.33
C ALA A 49 1.00 0.10 -14.53
N SER A 50 1.74 -0.37 -13.53
CA SER A 50 1.32 -1.46 -12.65
C SER A 50 0.10 -1.09 -11.80
N VAL A 51 0.08 0.15 -11.28
CA VAL A 51 -1.07 0.68 -10.52
C VAL A 51 -2.29 0.83 -11.42
N GLU A 52 -2.13 1.43 -12.60
CA GLU A 52 -3.23 1.61 -13.56
C GLU A 52 -3.82 0.27 -14.02
N TYR A 53 -2.99 -0.75 -14.25
CA TYR A 53 -3.46 -2.09 -14.56
C TYR A 53 -4.35 -2.66 -13.46
N CYS A 54 -3.96 -2.52 -12.19
CA CYS A 54 -4.76 -3.00 -11.07
C CYS A 54 -6.10 -2.25 -10.96
N LEU A 55 -6.09 -0.93 -11.14
CA LEU A 55 -7.30 -0.11 -11.02
C LEU A 55 -8.27 -0.31 -12.20
N LYS A 56 -7.76 -0.38 -13.43
CA LYS A 56 -8.58 -0.36 -14.66
C LYS A 56 -8.96 -1.77 -15.12
N GLU A 57 -8.03 -2.72 -15.06
CA GLU A 57 -8.23 -4.06 -15.63
C GLU A 57 -8.66 -5.08 -14.58
N LEU A 58 -8.12 -4.97 -13.35
CA LEU A 58 -8.45 -5.91 -12.26
C LEU A 58 -9.58 -5.41 -11.34
N GLY A 59 -10.05 -4.17 -11.54
CA GLY A 59 -11.11 -3.57 -10.71
C GLY A 59 -10.70 -3.34 -9.26
N ALA A 60 -9.40 -3.25 -8.97
CA ALA A 60 -8.91 -2.93 -7.64
C ALA A 60 -9.31 -1.49 -7.25
N VAL A 61 -9.49 -1.27 -5.95
CA VAL A 61 -9.74 0.05 -5.38
C VAL A 61 -8.52 0.49 -4.58
N ALA A 62 -8.11 1.75 -4.76
CA ALA A 62 -7.04 2.33 -3.95
C ALA A 62 -7.51 2.50 -2.50
N VAL A 63 -6.76 1.95 -1.56
CA VAL A 63 -6.99 2.13 -0.12
C VAL A 63 -5.87 2.94 0.50
N VAL A 64 -6.17 3.75 1.50
CA VAL A 64 -5.14 4.51 2.22
C VAL A 64 -4.55 3.62 3.31
N HIS A 65 -3.23 3.48 3.33
CA HIS A 65 -2.57 2.80 4.44
C HIS A 65 -2.83 3.57 5.73
N SER A 66 -3.43 2.89 6.70
CA SER A 66 -3.66 3.38 8.05
C SER A 66 -3.15 2.30 8.98
N ALA A 67 -2.24 2.61 9.89
CA ALA A 67 -1.82 1.66 10.91
C ALA A 67 -3.07 1.13 11.63
N ALA A 68 -3.13 -0.18 11.89
CA ALA A 68 -4.18 -0.70 12.75
C ALA A 68 -4.00 -0.01 14.11
N GLU A 69 -4.97 0.80 14.53
CA GLU A 69 -5.04 1.20 15.93
C GLU A 69 -5.07 -0.10 16.74
N GLU A 70 -4.07 -0.31 17.59
CA GLU A 70 -4.08 -1.39 18.58
C GLU A 70 -5.36 -1.22 19.39
N SER A 71 -6.40 -1.94 18.97
CA SER A 71 -7.58 -2.15 19.78
C SER A 71 -7.12 -3.10 20.87
N ASP A 72 -6.70 -2.52 21.98
CA ASP A 72 -6.66 -3.13 23.30
C ASP A 72 -7.94 -3.96 23.47
N GLN A 73 -7.86 -5.27 23.22
CA GLN A 73 -8.91 -6.20 23.58
C GLN A 73 -8.64 -6.63 25.01
N ALA A 74 -9.41 -6.02 25.90
CA ALA A 74 -9.57 -6.32 27.32
C ALA A 74 -9.90 -7.78 27.63
#